data_AF-A0A2N3D4Y6-F1
#
_entry.id   AF-A0A2N3D4Y6-F1
#
_cell.length_a   1.000
_cell.length_b   1.000
_cell.length_c   1.000
_cell.angle_alpha   90.00
_cell.angle_beta   90.00
_cell.angle_gamma   90.00
#
_symmetry.space_group_name_H-M   'P 1'
#
loop_
_entity.id
_entity.type
_entity.pdbx_description
1 polymer ?
#
loop_
_entity_poly.entity_id
_entity_poly.type
_entity_poly.pdbx_seq_one_letter_code
_entity_poly.pdbx_strand_id
1 'polypeptide(L)'
;MITTDCATYRDALPQGGRLLGLDVGTKTIGTALCDAGWSFASPAELIRRTKFTADKALLSAMIAAQHVRGLVIGLPLNLDGSDSPRTQSTRAFARNLDDIGLPILLWDERWSTAAVERQMIAEDLSRAKRAERVDKLAASYILQGAIDGLAALG
;
A
#
# COMPACT_ATOMS: atom_id res chain seq x y z
N MET A 1 -8.58 -10.74 8.31
CA MET A 1 -7.60 -10.33 9.35
C MET A 1 -7.06 -8.98 8.95
N ILE A 2 -7.20 -7.96 9.81
CA ILE A 2 -6.69 -6.60 9.56
C ILE A 2 -5.84 -6.20 10.76
N THR A 3 -4.58 -5.82 10.52
CA THR A 3 -3.63 -5.47 11.59
C THR A 3 -2.71 -4.34 11.18
N THR A 4 -2.14 -3.61 12.15
CA THR A 4 -1.00 -2.71 11.97
C THR A 4 0.32 -3.36 12.40
N ASP A 5 0.25 -4.54 13.00
CA ASP A 5 1.41 -5.26 13.54
C ASP A 5 2.05 -6.16 12.45
N CYS A 6 3.32 -5.91 12.18
CA CYS A 6 4.05 -6.59 11.10
C CYS A 6 4.37 -8.04 11.42
N ALA A 7 4.64 -8.36 12.70
CA ALA A 7 4.91 -9.73 13.13
C ALA A 7 3.66 -10.60 12.91
N THR A 8 2.50 -10.15 13.42
CA THR A 8 1.21 -10.82 13.22
C THR A 8 0.88 -11.00 11.73
N TYR A 9 1.15 -9.98 10.90
CA TYR A 9 0.92 -10.09 9.47
C TYR A 9 1.84 -11.11 8.79
N ARG A 10 3.13 -11.09 9.12
CA ARG A 10 4.14 -12.03 8.61
C ARG A 10 3.79 -13.47 8.98
N ASP A 11 3.35 -13.71 10.22
CA ASP A 11 2.98 -15.04 10.69
C ASP A 11 1.78 -15.63 9.94
N ALA A 12 0.87 -14.78 9.43
CA ALA A 12 -0.23 -15.22 8.56
C ALA A 12 0.24 -15.61 7.15
N LEU A 13 1.48 -15.28 6.78
CA LEU A 13 2.10 -15.55 5.47
C LEU A 13 3.47 -16.22 5.62
N PRO A 14 3.55 -17.42 6.22
CA PRO A 14 4.82 -18.05 6.60
C PRO A 14 5.72 -18.42 5.41
N GLN A 15 5.16 -18.50 4.20
CA GLN A 15 5.88 -18.79 2.96
C GLN A 15 6.12 -17.53 2.11
N GLY A 16 5.82 -16.35 2.64
CA GLY A 16 5.78 -15.12 1.87
C GLY A 16 4.69 -15.13 0.82
N GLY A 17 5.00 -14.57 -0.35
CA GLY A 17 4.08 -14.48 -1.49
C GLY A 17 3.83 -13.04 -1.93
N ARG A 18 3.36 -12.90 -3.17
CA ARG A 18 3.10 -11.60 -3.77
C ARG A 18 2.04 -10.84 -2.99
N LEU A 19 2.34 -9.59 -2.66
CA LEU A 19 1.42 -8.68 -1.99
C LEU A 19 0.93 -7.61 -2.96
N LEU A 20 -0.26 -7.07 -2.68
CA LEU A 20 -0.82 -5.90 -3.36
C LEU A 20 -0.82 -4.70 -2.40
N GLY A 21 -0.03 -3.68 -2.74
CA GLY A 21 0.03 -2.40 -2.04
C GLY A 21 -1.00 -1.42 -2.59
N LEU A 22 -1.69 -0.69 -1.70
CA LEU A 22 -2.74 0.25 -2.03
C LEU A 22 -2.47 1.63 -1.40
N ASP A 23 -2.44 2.67 -2.23
CA ASP A 23 -2.61 4.08 -1.81
C ASP A 23 -4.04 4.52 -2.09
N VAL A 24 -4.84 4.69 -1.05
CA VAL A 24 -6.26 5.02 -1.16
C VAL A 24 -6.43 6.54 -1.14
N GLY A 25 -6.59 7.10 -2.34
CA GLY A 25 -6.96 8.49 -2.56
C GLY A 25 -8.48 8.68 -2.64
N THR A 26 -8.93 9.94 -2.69
CA THR A 26 -10.37 10.25 -2.83
C THR A 26 -10.92 9.93 -4.23
N LYS A 27 -10.08 10.06 -5.26
CA LYS A 27 -10.45 9.86 -6.68
C LYS A 27 -9.82 8.62 -7.32
N THR A 28 -8.75 8.11 -6.74
CA THR A 28 -7.95 7.03 -7.30
C THR A 28 -7.47 6.08 -6.23
N ILE A 29 -7.16 4.85 -6.61
CA ILE A 29 -6.39 3.90 -5.80
C ILE A 29 -5.13 3.61 -6.59
N GLY A 30 -3.99 4.10 -6.10
CA GLY A 30 -2.69 3.67 -6.60
C GLY A 30 -2.48 2.23 -6.19
N THR A 31 -1.99 1.39 -7.10
CA THR A 31 -1.67 0.00 -6.76
C THR A 31 -0.21 -0.31 -7.05
N ALA A 32 0.34 -1.27 -6.32
CA ALA A 32 1.68 -1.81 -6.52
C ALA A 32 1.71 -3.30 -6.19
N LEU A 33 2.63 -4.03 -6.82
CA LEU A 33 2.88 -5.45 -6.54
C LEU A 33 4.34 -5.63 -6.13
N CYS A 34 4.59 -6.64 -5.30
CA CYS A 34 5.95 -7.09 -5.00
C CYS A 34 6.26 -8.48 -5.56
N ASP A 35 7.53 -8.86 -5.52
CA ASP A 35 7.93 -10.25 -5.68
C ASP A 35 7.56 -11.09 -4.45
N ALA A 36 7.55 -12.42 -4.60
CA ALA A 36 7.13 -13.33 -3.54
C ALA A 36 8.08 -13.35 -2.33
N GLY A 37 9.33 -12.92 -2.51
CA GLY A 37 10.35 -12.84 -1.47
C GLY A 37 10.43 -11.48 -0.78
N TRP A 38 9.49 -10.56 -1.05
CA TRP A 38 9.41 -9.26 -0.37
C TRP A 38 10.67 -8.40 -0.54
N SER A 39 11.27 -8.43 -1.72
CA SER A 39 12.50 -7.69 -2.03
C SER A 39 12.25 -6.37 -2.75
N PHE A 40 11.33 -6.36 -3.72
CA PHE A 40 11.08 -5.20 -4.58
C PHE A 40 9.59 -4.99 -4.82
N ALA A 41 9.14 -3.75 -4.65
CA ALA A 41 7.81 -3.29 -5.04
C ALA A 41 7.88 -2.50 -6.35
N SER A 42 6.90 -2.73 -7.23
CA SER A 42 6.74 -2.01 -8.49
C SER A 42 5.32 -1.47 -8.64
N PRO A 43 5.13 -0.26 -9.21
CA PRO A 43 3.82 0.27 -9.52
C PRO A 43 3.03 -0.68 -10.42
N ALA A 44 1.72 -0.76 -10.18
CA ALA A 44 0.77 -1.50 -10.99
C ALA A 44 -0.35 -0.56 -11.48
N GLU A 45 -1.51 -1.11 -11.84
CA GLU A 45 -2.60 -0.36 -12.46
C GLU A 45 -3.20 0.70 -11.52
N LEU A 46 -3.45 1.90 -12.04
CA LEU A 46 -4.17 2.93 -11.30
C LEU A 46 -5.68 2.72 -11.44
N ILE A 47 -6.38 2.49 -10.33
CA ILE A 47 -7.84 2.38 -10.34
C ILE A 47 -8.45 3.77 -10.16
N ARG A 48 -9.32 4.19 -11.09
CA ARG A 48 -10.14 5.39 -10.92
C ARG A 48 -11.39 5.05 -10.13
N ARG A 49 -11.55 5.67 -8.96
CA ARG A 49 -12.63 5.34 -8.03
C ARG A 49 -13.98 5.79 -8.54
N THR A 50 -14.97 4.92 -8.39
CA THR A 50 -16.37 5.24 -8.69
C THR A 50 -17.25 4.77 -7.54
N LYS A 51 -17.89 3.61 -7.67
CA LYS A 51 -18.60 2.93 -6.60
C LYS A 51 -17.69 1.87 -6.01
N PHE A 52 -17.71 1.73 -4.68
CA PHE A 52 -16.89 0.75 -3.98
C PHE A 52 -17.02 -0.68 -4.55
N THR A 53 -18.23 -1.09 -4.94
CA THR A 53 -18.46 -2.42 -5.55
C THR A 53 -17.67 -2.63 -6.84
N ALA A 54 -17.56 -1.58 -7.68
CA ALA A 54 -16.80 -1.64 -8.93
C ALA A 54 -15.29 -1.60 -8.65
N ASP A 55 -14.86 -0.70 -7.75
CA ASP A 55 -13.47 -0.59 -7.31
C ASP A 55 -12.97 -1.94 -6.75
N LYS A 56 -13.78 -2.59 -5.91
CA LYS A 56 -13.51 -3.91 -5.34
C LYS A 56 -13.46 -5.01 -6.39
N ALA A 57 -14.35 -5.00 -7.38
CA ALA A 57 -14.32 -5.99 -8.46
C ALA A 57 -13.00 -5.94 -9.25
N LEU A 58 -12.47 -4.74 -9.51
CA LEU A 58 -11.16 -4.54 -10.14
C LEU A 58 -10.03 -5.08 -9.25
N LEU A 59 -10.05 -4.76 -7.95
CA LEU A 59 -9.08 -5.30 -7.00
C LEU A 59 -9.13 -6.83 -6.94
N SER A 60 -10.31 -7.43 -6.85
CA SER A 60 -10.49 -8.89 -6.85
C SER A 60 -9.96 -9.54 -8.13
N ALA A 61 -10.17 -8.91 -9.29
CA ALA A 61 -9.64 -9.40 -10.56
C ALA A 61 -8.10 -9.36 -10.58
N MET A 62 -7.49 -8.28 -10.09
CA MET A 62 -6.04 -8.17 -9.95
C MET A 62 -5.47 -9.21 -8.99
N ILE A 63 -6.12 -9.38 -7.83
CA ILE A 63 -5.74 -10.37 -6.81
C ILE A 63 -5.71 -11.78 -7.40
N ALA A 64 -6.76 -12.16 -8.13
CA ALA A 64 -6.85 -13.46 -8.78
C ALA A 64 -5.78 -13.62 -9.88
N ALA A 65 -5.65 -12.64 -10.78
CA ALA A 65 -4.71 -12.69 -11.90
C ALA A 65 -3.24 -12.79 -11.43
N GLN A 66 -2.91 -12.10 -10.34
CA GLN A 66 -1.55 -12.01 -9.82
C GLN A 66 -1.25 -12.99 -8.69
N HIS A 67 -2.21 -13.83 -8.30
CA HIS A 67 -2.08 -14.77 -7.18
C HIS A 67 -1.64 -14.09 -5.87
N VAL A 68 -2.22 -12.92 -5.60
CA VAL A 68 -1.90 -12.12 -4.42
C VAL A 68 -2.26 -12.88 -3.15
N ARG A 69 -1.36 -12.86 -2.17
CA ARG A 69 -1.50 -13.58 -0.89
C ARG A 69 -1.85 -12.66 0.27
N GLY A 70 -1.65 -11.36 0.14
CA GLY A 70 -1.99 -10.38 1.17
C GLY A 70 -2.06 -8.96 0.62
N LEU A 71 -2.77 -8.09 1.35
CA LEU A 71 -2.90 -6.68 1.03
C LEU A 71 -2.08 -5.83 1.99
N VAL A 72 -1.51 -4.75 1.49
CA VAL A 72 -0.89 -3.68 2.28
C VAL A 72 -1.59 -2.38 1.91
N ILE A 73 -2.15 -1.69 2.89
CA ILE A 73 -2.85 -0.42 2.68
C ILE A 73 -2.15 0.66 3.47
N GLY A 74 -1.77 1.72 2.77
CA GLY A 74 -1.17 2.88 3.37
C GLY A 74 -2.10 3.57 4.38
N LEU A 75 -1.59 3.81 5.59
CA LEU A 75 -2.30 4.39 6.72
C LEU A 75 -1.74 5.80 7.01
N PRO A 76 -2.44 6.86 6.57
CA PRO A 76 -1.98 8.23 6.72
C PRO A 76 -2.27 8.74 8.13
N LEU A 77 -1.37 8.44 9.07
CA LEU A 77 -1.39 8.98 10.43
C LEU A 77 -0.85 10.42 10.46
N ASN A 78 -1.30 11.20 11.45
CA ASN A 78 -0.65 12.48 11.76
C ASN A 78 0.79 12.23 12.25
N LEU A 79 1.65 13.26 12.22
CA LEU A 79 3.07 13.11 12.61
C LEU A 79 3.23 12.59 14.06
N ASP A 80 2.33 12.97 14.96
CA ASP A 80 2.28 12.49 16.35
C ASP A 80 1.72 11.06 16.49
N GLY A 81 1.33 10.42 15.39
CA GLY A 81 0.73 9.08 15.36
C GLY A 81 -0.77 9.04 15.57
N SER A 82 -1.44 10.19 15.75
CA SER A 82 -2.89 10.25 15.93
C SER A 82 -3.66 10.00 14.64
N ASP A 83 -4.90 9.52 14.78
CA ASP A 83 -5.81 9.27 13.66
C ASP A 83 -6.35 10.60 13.07
N SER A 84 -6.45 10.67 11.75
CA SER A 84 -7.10 11.73 10.98
C SER A 84 -8.41 11.24 10.33
N PRO A 85 -9.26 12.13 9.76
CA PRO A 85 -10.40 11.69 8.96
C PRO A 85 -10.00 10.76 7.79
N ARG A 86 -8.81 10.98 7.21
CA ARG A 86 -8.28 10.11 6.15
C ARG A 86 -7.90 8.73 6.71
N THR A 87 -7.31 8.67 7.90
CA THR A 87 -7.03 7.41 8.61
C THR A 87 -8.30 6.60 8.82
N GLN A 88 -9.37 7.24 9.31
CA GLN A 88 -10.66 6.56 9.51
C GLN A 88 -11.24 6.03 8.20
N SER A 89 -11.14 6.82 7.12
CA SER A 89 -11.58 6.40 5.79
C SER A 89 -10.81 5.19 5.28
N THR A 90 -9.48 5.16 5.46
CA THR A 90 -8.63 4.00 5.13
C THR A 90 -9.02 2.77 5.94
N ARG A 91 -9.23 2.90 7.25
CA ARG A 91 -9.65 1.78 8.11
C ARG A 91 -11.02 1.23 7.69
N ALA A 92 -11.96 2.10 7.35
CA ALA A 92 -13.26 1.70 6.82
C ALA A 92 -13.14 0.98 5.47
N PHE A 93 -12.29 1.49 4.58
CA PHE A 93 -12.00 0.83 3.30
C PHE A 93 -11.42 -0.58 3.50
N ALA A 94 -10.44 -0.74 4.40
CA ALA A 94 -9.87 -2.04 4.74
C ALA A 94 -10.93 -3.03 5.28
N ARG A 95 -11.81 -2.56 6.18
CA ARG A 95 -12.92 -3.39 6.70
C ARG A 95 -13.87 -3.85 5.58
N ASN A 96 -14.17 -2.99 4.62
CA ASN A 96 -15.03 -3.35 3.49
C ASN A 96 -14.36 -4.34 2.52
N LEU A 97 -13.04 -4.55 2.62
CA LEU A 97 -12.29 -5.56 1.88
C LEU A 97 -12.05 -6.84 2.68
N ASP A 98 -12.46 -6.94 3.95
CA ASP A 98 -12.15 -8.11 4.79
C ASP A 98 -12.76 -9.41 4.22
N ASP A 99 -13.88 -9.31 3.51
CA ASP A 99 -14.55 -10.44 2.84
C ASP A 99 -13.83 -10.92 1.57
N ILE A 100 -12.74 -10.26 1.14
CA ILE A 100 -11.81 -10.83 0.15
C ILE A 100 -11.09 -12.05 0.73
N GLY A 101 -11.00 -12.17 2.07
CA GLY A 101 -10.42 -13.34 2.73
C GLY A 101 -8.89 -13.39 2.72
N LEU A 102 -8.23 -12.28 2.37
CA LEU A 102 -6.77 -12.12 2.47
C LEU A 102 -6.38 -11.33 3.72
N PRO A 103 -5.21 -11.58 4.32
CA PRO A 103 -4.70 -10.74 5.39
C PRO A 103 -4.42 -9.32 4.87
N ILE A 104 -4.72 -8.31 5.70
CA ILE A 104 -4.54 -6.89 5.39
C ILE A 104 -3.63 -6.25 6.44
N LEU A 105 -2.52 -5.67 5.99
CA LEU A 105 -1.64 -4.83 6.79
C LEU A 105 -2.01 -3.36 6.56
N LEU A 106 -2.25 -2.61 7.63
CA LEU A 106 -2.34 -1.16 7.61
C LEU A 106 -0.96 -0.60 7.93
N TRP A 107 -0.27 -0.08 6.91
CA TRP A 107 1.12 0.35 7.00
C TRP A 107 1.24 1.84 7.32
N ASP A 108 1.97 2.18 8.38
CA ASP A 108 2.20 3.57 8.80
C ASP A 108 3.11 4.33 7.82
N GLU A 109 2.54 5.33 7.13
CA GLU A 109 3.22 6.09 6.08
C GLU A 109 4.16 7.20 6.57
N ARG A 110 4.27 7.45 7.89
CA ARG A 110 4.94 8.65 8.42
C ARG A 110 6.40 8.85 7.98
N TRP A 111 7.06 7.82 7.46
CA TRP A 111 8.47 7.85 7.07
C TRP A 111 8.73 7.72 5.56
N SER A 112 7.72 7.38 4.76
CA SER A 112 7.92 7.11 3.32
C SER A 112 8.08 8.40 2.51
N THR A 113 7.21 9.40 2.71
CA THR A 113 7.18 10.60 1.86
C THR A 113 8.44 11.46 1.98
N ALA A 114 8.95 11.68 3.21
CA ALA A 114 10.11 12.53 3.44
C ALA A 114 11.43 11.88 2.96
N ALA A 115 11.56 10.55 3.04
CA ALA A 115 12.71 9.83 2.51
C ALA A 115 12.72 9.81 0.96
N VAL A 116 11.53 9.58 0.37
CA VAL A 116 11.32 9.56 -1.08
C VAL A 116 11.58 10.94 -1.71
N GLU A 117 11.05 12.02 -1.13
CA GLU A 117 11.28 13.36 -1.64
C GLU A 117 12.78 13.72 -1.67
N ARG A 118 13.54 13.28 -0.66
CA ARG A 118 15.00 13.47 -0.59
C ARG A 118 15.74 12.70 -1.69
N GLN A 119 15.33 11.46 -1.98
CA GLN A 119 15.94 10.65 -3.03
C GLN A 119 15.68 11.25 -4.42
N MET A 120 14.51 11.83 -4.66
CA MET A 120 14.16 12.48 -5.92
C MET A 120 14.76 13.89 -6.11
N ILE A 121 15.27 14.52 -5.04
CA ILE A 121 16.09 15.74 -5.16
C ILE A 121 17.41 15.43 -5.89
N ALA A 122 17.94 14.21 -5.73
CA ALA A 122 19.17 13.80 -6.41
C ALA A 122 19.01 13.62 -7.93
N GLU A 123 17.79 13.48 -8.45
CA GLU A 123 17.51 13.26 -9.88
C GLU A 123 17.24 14.55 -10.70
N ASP A 124 17.52 15.74 -10.15
CA ASP A 124 17.39 17.06 -10.83
C ASP A 124 16.04 17.33 -11.55
N LEU A 125 14.94 16.76 -11.01
CA LEU A 125 13.59 17.01 -11.52
C LEU A 125 12.99 18.30 -10.95
N SER A 126 12.24 19.03 -11.80
CA SER A 126 11.45 20.19 -11.35
C SER A 126 10.39 19.78 -10.32
N ARG A 127 10.03 20.70 -9.42
CA ARG A 127 9.10 20.44 -8.30
C ARG A 127 7.75 19.85 -8.75
N ALA A 128 7.19 20.36 -9.86
CA ALA A 128 5.93 19.87 -10.42
C ALA A 128 6.05 18.45 -10.98
N LYS A 129 7.11 18.16 -11.74
CA LYS A 129 7.38 16.81 -12.28
C LYS A 129 7.66 15.81 -11.16
N ARG A 130 8.31 16.26 -10.07
CA ARG A 130 8.53 15.44 -8.88
C ARG A 130 7.21 15.07 -8.22
N ALA A 131 6.33 16.03 -7.95
CA ALA A 131 5.03 15.76 -7.34
C ALA A 131 4.20 14.77 -8.16
N GLU A 132 4.13 14.94 -9.48
CA GLU A 132 3.41 14.02 -10.37
C GLU A 132 4.00 12.60 -10.32
N ARG A 133 5.34 12.48 -10.25
CA ARG A 133 6.01 11.19 -10.18
C ARG A 133 5.90 10.55 -8.81
N VAL A 134 5.91 11.33 -7.72
CA VAL A 134 5.62 10.84 -6.36
C VAL A 134 4.22 10.25 -6.31
N ASP A 135 3.21 10.96 -6.82
CA ASP A 135 1.82 10.47 -6.85
C ASP A 135 1.68 9.14 -7.61
N LYS A 136 2.38 9.00 -8.75
CA LYS A 136 2.36 7.75 -9.53
C LYS A 136 3.08 6.58 -8.85
N LEU A 137 4.01 6.87 -7.95
CA LEU A 137 4.83 5.87 -7.28
C LEU A 137 4.43 5.62 -5.82
N ALA A 138 3.47 6.39 -5.29
CA ALA A 138 3.08 6.36 -3.87
C ALA A 138 2.78 4.94 -3.38
N ALA A 139 1.96 4.19 -4.11
CA ALA A 139 1.63 2.80 -3.76
C ALA A 139 2.86 1.87 -3.73
N SER A 140 3.83 2.08 -4.63
CA SER A 140 5.06 1.29 -4.65
C SER A 140 5.97 1.62 -3.47
N TYR A 141 6.02 2.88 -3.04
CA TYR A 141 6.79 3.27 -1.85
C TYR A 141 6.16 2.78 -0.55
N ILE A 142 4.84 2.83 -0.45
CA ILE A 142 4.09 2.23 0.67
C ILE A 142 4.41 0.74 0.75
N LEU A 143 4.30 0.04 -0.38
CA LEU A 143 4.56 -1.38 -0.42
C LEU A 143 6.02 -1.70 -0.12
N GLN A 144 6.98 -0.94 -0.67
CA GLN A 144 8.40 -1.13 -0.42
C GLN A 144 8.72 -0.99 1.08
N GLY A 145 8.25 0.09 1.72
CA GLY A 145 8.47 0.26 3.15
C GLY A 145 7.90 -0.89 3.99
N ALA A 146 6.70 -1.36 3.63
CA ALA A 146 6.09 -2.49 4.31
C ALA A 146 6.87 -3.79 4.12
N ILE A 147 7.28 -4.13 2.90
CA ILE A 147 8.04 -5.37 2.65
C ILE A 147 9.44 -5.32 3.27
N ASP A 148 10.09 -4.16 3.31
CA ASP A 148 11.37 -3.97 4.03
C ASP A 148 11.19 -4.25 5.53
N GLY A 149 10.13 -3.71 6.13
CA GLY A 149 9.77 -3.97 7.53
C GLY A 149 9.42 -5.43 7.80
N LEU A 150 8.69 -6.09 6.89
CA LEU A 150 8.36 -7.51 6.99
C LEU A 150 9.61 -8.40 6.83
N ALA A 151 10.50 -8.08 5.90
CA ALA A 151 11.73 -8.82 5.64
C ALA A 151 12.70 -8.74 6.82
N ALA A 152 12.79 -7.60 7.51
CA ALA A 152 13.65 -7.41 8.68
C ALA A 152 13.23 -8.24 9.91
N LEU A 153 12.02 -8.81 9.93
CA LEU A 153 11.52 -9.69 10.99
C LEU A 153 11.83 -11.18 10.75
N GLY A 154 12.33 -11.53 9.56
CA GLY A 154 12.65 -12.91 9.14
C GLY A 154 14.11 -13.25 9.22
#